data_AF-A0A1G1VAT5-F1
#
_entry.id   AF-A0A1G1VAT5-F1
#
_cell.length_a   1.000
_cell.length_b   1.000
_cell.length_c   1.000
_cell.angle_alpha   90.00
_cell.angle_beta   90.00
_cell.angle_gamma   90.00
#
_symmetry.space_group_name_H-M   'P 1'
#
loop_
_entity.id
_entity.type
_entity.pdbx_description
1 polymer ?
#
loop_
_entity_poly.entity_id
_entity_poly.type
_entity_poly.pdbx_seq_one_letter_code
_entity_poly.pdbx_strand_id
1 'polypeptide(L)' 'MKKLSSFFEKKQSIKILGEILNQESEPILYQKAKTNKPELKRQLKSVAEKWHQGSVRSAILALESDLQHGLK' A
#
# COMPACT_ATOMS: atom_id res chain seq x y z
N MET A 1 17.04 6.70 -36.41
CA MET A 1 17.37 7.02 -35.00
C MET A 1 16.28 6.43 -34.11
N LYS A 2 16.64 5.49 -33.22
CA LYS A 2 15.69 4.80 -32.34
C LYS A 2 15.13 5.79 -31.31
N LYS A 3 13.81 6.02 -31.34
CA LYS A 3 13.09 6.70 -30.24
C LYS A 3 13.24 5.82 -28.99
N LEU A 4 14.21 6.14 -28.14
CA LEU A 4 14.24 5.71 -26.74
C LEU A 4 13.13 6.49 -26.04
N SER A 5 11.88 6.06 -26.24
CA SER A 5 10.77 6.45 -25.39
C SER A 5 11.09 5.94 -24.00
N SER A 6 11.59 6.86 -23.19
CA SER A 6 11.98 6.66 -21.81
C SER A 6 10.89 5.87 -21.09
N PHE A 7 11.20 4.60 -20.79
CA PHE A 7 10.45 3.72 -19.90
C PHE A 7 10.61 4.27 -18.48
N PHE A 8 10.15 5.50 -18.22
CA PHE A 8 9.75 5.86 -16.87
C PHE A 8 8.43 5.11 -16.66
N GLU A 9 8.55 3.85 -16.24
CA GLU A 9 7.54 3.26 -15.38
C GLU A 9 7.33 4.27 -14.27
N LYS A 10 6.28 5.10 -14.42
CA LYS A 10 5.83 5.98 -13.35
C LYS A 10 5.72 5.06 -12.15
N LYS A 11 6.56 5.25 -11.14
CA LYS A 11 6.37 4.70 -9.80
C LYS A 11 5.01 5.23 -9.34
N GLN A 12 3.93 4.52 -9.71
CA GLN A 12 2.56 4.99 -9.60
C GLN A 12 2.15 4.82 -8.15
N SER A 13 2.42 5.82 -7.34
CA SER A 13 1.98 5.81 -5.95
C SER A 13 0.44 5.69 -5.87
N ILE A 14 -0.04 4.82 -4.99
CA ILE A 14 -1.47 4.52 -4.88
C ILE A 14 -2.03 5.24 -3.68
N LYS A 15 -3.00 6.13 -3.89
CA LYS A 15 -3.68 6.79 -2.78
C LYS A 15 -4.77 5.90 -2.18
N ILE A 16 -4.74 5.66 -0.87
CA ILE A 16 -5.74 4.90 -0.11
C ILE A 16 -6.05 5.60 1.22
N LEU A 17 -7.34 5.79 1.53
CA LEU A 17 -7.78 6.40 2.79
C LEU A 17 -7.10 7.76 3.14
N GLY A 18 -6.67 8.51 2.12
CA GLY A 18 -5.95 9.78 2.30
C GLY A 18 -4.42 9.67 2.23
N GLU A 19 -3.88 8.47 2.46
CA GLU A 19 -2.44 8.17 2.49
C GLU A 19 -1.92 7.69 1.13
N ILE A 20 -0.60 7.86 0.93
CA ILE A 20 0.11 7.41 -0.27
C ILE A 20 0.84 6.09 0.05
N LEU A 21 0.55 5.06 -0.73
CA LEU A 21 1.30 3.80 -0.75
C LEU A 21 2.35 3.83 -1.85
N ASN A 22 3.58 3.50 -1.50
CA ASN A 22 4.69 3.41 -2.43
C ASN A 22 5.23 1.99 -2.48
N GLN A 23 5.56 1.50 -3.67
CA GLN A 23 6.12 0.16 -3.84
C GLN A 23 7.44 -0.04 -3.07
N GLU A 24 8.22 1.02 -2.87
CA GLU A 24 9.50 0.94 -2.16
C GLU A 24 9.33 0.84 -0.64
N SER A 25 8.28 1.45 -0.09
CA SER A 25 8.05 1.50 1.35
C SER A 25 7.11 0.38 1.81
N GLU A 26 6.08 0.07 1.03
CA GLU A 26 5.05 -0.91 1.35
C GLU A 26 4.77 -1.83 0.15
N PRO A 27 5.75 -2.67 -0.27
CA PRO A 27 5.64 -3.47 -1.49
C PRO A 27 4.44 -4.43 -1.49
N ILE A 28 4.11 -5.05 -0.35
CA ILE A 28 3.02 -6.04 -0.29
C ILE A 28 1.67 -5.33 -0.37
N LEU A 29 1.47 -4.28 0.42
CA LEU A 29 0.25 -3.49 0.37
C LEU A 29 0.08 -2.79 -0.98
N TYR A 30 1.18 -2.37 -1.63
CA TYR A 30 1.15 -1.82 -2.97
C TYR A 30 0.62 -2.84 -3.99
N GLN A 31 1.09 -4.09 -3.95
CA GLN A 31 0.57 -5.14 -4.83
C GLN A 31 -0.89 -5.48 -4.51
N LYS A 32 -1.25 -5.61 -3.23
CA LYS A 32 -2.65 -5.78 -2.79
C LYS A 32 -3.54 -4.64 -3.29
N ALA A 33 -3.05 -3.41 -3.28
CA ALA A 33 -3.79 -2.25 -3.78
C ALA A 33 -4.02 -2.31 -5.30
N LYS A 34 -3.05 -2.86 -6.06
CA LYS A 34 -3.21 -3.09 -7.50
C LYS A 34 -4.22 -4.19 -7.81
N THR A 35 -4.22 -5.27 -7.03
CA THR A 35 -5.09 -6.43 -7.27
C THR A 35 -6.50 -6.24 -6.72
N ASN A 36 -6.63 -5.72 -5.49
CA ASN A 36 -7.92 -5.53 -4.81
C ASN A 36 -7.88 -4.36 -3.82
N LYS A 37 -7.92 -3.14 -4.38
CA LYS A 37 -7.98 -1.89 -3.61
C LYS A 37 -9.15 -1.81 -2.62
N PRO A 38 -10.40 -2.21 -2.98
CA PRO A 38 -11.53 -2.14 -2.04
C PRO A 38 -11.34 -2.98 -0.79
N GLU A 39 -10.80 -4.18 -0.94
CA GLU A 39 -10.53 -5.07 0.19
C GLU A 39 -9.42 -4.51 1.09
N LEU A 40 -8.32 -4.04 0.49
CA LEU A 40 -7.26 -3.38 1.24
C LEU A 40 -7.78 -2.16 2.03
N LYS A 41 -8.68 -1.37 1.43
CA LYS A 41 -9.29 -0.21 2.08
C LYS A 41 -10.10 -0.63 3.31
N ARG A 42 -10.84 -1.74 3.25
CA ARG A 42 -11.59 -2.28 4.40
C ARG A 42 -10.66 -2.77 5.50
N GLN A 43 -9.61 -3.50 5.14
CA GLN A 43 -8.62 -4.02 6.10
C GLN A 43 -7.93 -2.86 6.85
N LEU A 44 -7.39 -1.89 6.11
CA LEU A 44 -6.73 -0.71 6.70
C LEU A 44 -7.68 0.09 7.59
N LYS A 45 -8.93 0.28 7.17
CA LYS A 45 -9.93 0.98 8.00
C LYS A 45 -10.16 0.22 9.31
N SER A 46 -10.34 -1.09 9.26
CA SER A 46 -10.57 -1.90 10.47
C SER A 46 -9.38 -1.87 11.43
N VAL A 47 -8.15 -1.96 10.91
CA VAL A 47 -6.94 -1.89 11.72
C VAL A 47 -6.76 -0.50 12.34
N ALA A 48 -6.97 0.56 11.55
CA ALA A 48 -6.87 1.93 12.03
C ALA A 48 -7.88 2.22 13.16
N GLU A 49 -9.13 1.78 13.00
CA GLU A 49 -10.19 1.96 14.00
C GLU A 49 -9.91 1.18 15.29
N LYS A 50 -9.31 -0.02 15.21
CA LYS A 50 -9.10 -0.89 16.37
C LYS A 50 -7.82 -0.60 17.16
N TRP A 51 -6.72 -0.24 16.50
CA TRP A 51 -5.39 -0.27 17.14
C TRP A 51 -4.67 1.07 17.18
N HIS A 52 -4.96 1.99 16.26
CA HIS A 52 -4.09 3.16 16.03
C HIS A 52 -4.80 4.50 16.17
N GLN A 53 -5.83 4.59 17.00
CA GLN A 53 -6.60 5.84 17.20
C GLN A 53 -7.14 6.43 15.88
N GLY A 54 -7.41 5.59 14.87
CA GLY A 54 -7.83 6.03 13.54
C GLY A 54 -6.69 6.44 12.58
N SER A 55 -5.42 6.31 12.98
CA SER A 55 -4.27 6.61 12.12
C SER A 55 -4.12 5.57 11.00
N VAL A 56 -4.48 5.96 9.79
CA VAL A 56 -4.34 5.15 8.57
C VAL A 56 -2.88 4.81 8.29
N ARG A 57 -1.95 5.76 8.49
CA ARG A 57 -0.52 5.53 8.25
C ARG A 57 0.04 4.45 9.18
N SER A 58 -0.35 4.47 10.46
CA SER A 58 0.06 3.44 11.41
C SER A 58 -0.51 2.08 11.05
N ALA A 59 -1.78 2.03 10.61
CA ALA A 59 -2.40 0.80 10.12
C ALA A 59 -1.71 0.25 8.86
N ILE A 60 -1.24 1.12 7.95
CA ILE A 60 -0.44 0.74 6.78
C ILE A 60 0.86 0.06 7.23
N LEU A 61 1.61 0.68 8.13
CA LEU A 61 2.89 0.13 8.59
C LEU A 61 2.71 -1.18 9.38
N ALA A 62 1.71 -1.24 10.26
CA ALA A 62 1.40 -2.43 11.03
C ALA A 62 0.97 -3.59 10.12
N LEU A 63 0.08 -3.33 9.15
CA LEU A 63 -0.41 -4.38 8.24
C LEU A 63 0.68 -4.83 7.24
N GLU A 64 1.52 -3.92 6.74
CA GLU A 64 2.67 -4.32 5.91
C GLU A 64 3.62 -5.22 6.70
N SER A 65 3.97 -4.84 7.93
CA SER A 65 4.83 -5.66 8.82
C SER A 65 4.20 -7.02 9.12
N ASP A 66 2.91 -7.05 9.46
CA ASP A 66 2.16 -8.28 9.69
C ASP A 66 2.17 -9.21 8.45
N LEU A 67 1.98 -8.65 7.25
CA LEU A 67 2.04 -9.44 6.02
C LEU A 67 3.46 -9.88 5.65
N GLN A 68 4.49 -9.08 5.98
CA GLN A 68 5.90 -9.43 5.77
C GLN A 68 6.35 -10.56 6.70
N HIS A 69 5.85 -10.60 7.93
CA HIS A 69 6.25 -11.57 8.95
C HIS A 69 5.25 -12.74 9.14
N GLY A 70 4.02 -12.60 8.67
CA GLY A 70 2.91 -13.55 8.84
C GLY A 70 2.78 -14.60 7.74
N LEU A 71 3.67 -14.62 6.73
CA LEU A 71 3.81 -15.71 5.76
C LEU A 71 4.64 -16.89 6.32
N LYS A 72 4.48 -17.23 7.60
CA LYS A 72 5.16 -18.37 8.24
C LYS A 72 4.18 -19.44 8.67
#